data_AF-A0A9D9F0S6-F1
#
_entry.id   AF-A0A9D9F0S6-F1
#
_cell.length_a   1.000
_cell.length_b   1.000
_cell.length_c   1.000
_cell.angle_alpha   90.00
_cell.angle_beta   90.00
_cell.angle_gamma   90.00
#
_symmetry.space_group_name_H-M   'P 1'
#
loop_
_entity.id
_entity.type
_entity.pdbx_description
1 polymer ?
#
loop_
_entity_poly.entity_id
_entity_poly.type
_entity_poly.pdbx_seq_one_letter_code
_entity_poly.pdbx_strand_id
1 'polypeptide(L)' 'MKYDRRLSDKIILAHKQACEEGAVEVARLLFDALEMQLTSIGGSLADKRKEMPEVNEAYELHHKFLQQ' A
#
# COMPACT_ATOMS: atom_id res chain seq x y z
N MET A 1 6.36 24.04 5.05
CA MET A 1 5.39 23.22 4.30
C MET A 1 5.47 21.80 4.82
N LYS A 2 4.47 21.36 5.60
CA LYS A 2 4.52 20.10 6.37
C LYS A 2 4.01 18.95 5.50
N TYR A 3 4.89 18.38 4.67
CA TYR A 3 4.62 17.08 4.04
C TYR A 3 5.27 15.99 4.87
N ASP A 4 4.73 15.78 6.06
CA ASP A 4 4.96 14.55 6.82
C ASP A 4 4.06 13.45 6.23
N ARG A 5 4.15 13.24 4.90
CA ARG A 5 3.38 12.20 4.22
C ARG A 5 3.85 10.86 4.78
N ARG A 6 2.90 10.06 5.23
CA ARG A 6 3.16 8.80 5.92
C ARG A 6 4.02 7.93 5.02
N LEU A 7 4.84 7.06 5.62
CA LEU A 7 5.67 6.15 4.86
C LEU A 7 4.81 5.31 3.88
N SER A 8 3.59 4.94 4.29
CA SER A 8 2.57 4.30 3.44
C SER A 8 2.28 5.07 2.15
N ASP A 9 2.11 6.39 2.22
CA ASP A 9 1.77 7.22 1.05
C ASP A 9 2.90 7.19 0.01
N LYS A 10 4.14 7.15 0.49
CA LYS A 10 5.33 7.07 -0.37
C LYS A 10 5.45 5.68 -1.01
N ILE A 11 5.14 4.62 -0.25
CA ILE A 11 5.15 3.25 -0.75
C ILE A 11 4.07 3.08 -1.83
N ILE A 12 2.86 3.64 -1.63
CA ILE A 12 1.77 3.59 -2.61
C ILE A 12 2.16 4.30 -3.91
N LEU A 13 2.76 5.49 -3.83
CA LEU A 13 3.23 6.20 -5.03
C LEU A 13 4.31 5.42 -5.78
N ALA A 14 5.28 4.84 -5.06
CA ALA A 14 6.32 4.02 -5.66
C ALA A 14 5.76 2.74 -6.29
N HIS A 15 4.79 2.09 -5.65
CA HIS A 15 4.13 0.90 -6.18
C HIS A 15 3.42 1.24 -7.50
N LYS A 16 2.68 2.36 -7.54
CA LYS A 16 2.00 2.82 -8.76
C LYS A 16 2.99 3.02 -9.90
N GLN A 17 4.11 3.68 -9.64
CA GLN A 17 5.17 3.87 -10.64
C GLN A 17 5.74 2.53 -11.13
N ALA A 18 6.01 1.60 -10.22
CA ALA A 18 6.52 0.28 -10.58
C ALA A 18 5.53 -0.52 -11.46
N CYS A 19 4.22 -0.37 -11.23
CA CYS A 19 3.20 -0.92 -12.12
C CYS A 19 3.21 -0.27 -13.51
N GLU A 20 3.32 1.06 -13.59
CA GLU A 20 3.37 1.81 -14.86
C GLU A 20 4.62 1.45 -15.69
N GLU A 21 5.75 1.16 -15.03
CA GLU A 21 7.00 0.76 -15.67
C GLU A 21 7.09 -0.75 -15.98
N GLY A 22 6.09 -1.54 -15.57
CA GLY A 22 6.11 -3.01 -15.73
C GLY A 22 7.15 -3.71 -14.85
N ALA A 23 7.63 -3.05 -13.79
CA ALA A 23 8.64 -3.58 -12.87
C ALA A 23 7.99 -4.51 -11.81
N VAL A 24 7.56 -5.70 -12.25
CA VAL A 24 6.74 -6.65 -11.46
C VAL A 24 7.37 -6.99 -10.09
N GLU A 25 8.65 -7.34 -10.06
CA GLU A 25 9.34 -7.70 -8.80
C GLU A 25 9.43 -6.51 -7.83
N VAL A 26 9.57 -5.28 -8.36
CA VAL A 26 9.63 -4.07 -7.55
C VAL A 26 8.25 -3.74 -6.98
N ALA A 27 7.20 -3.83 -7.80
CA ALA A 27 5.82 -3.65 -7.35
C ALA A 27 5.47 -4.63 -6.22
N ARG A 28 5.86 -5.91 -6.36
CA ARG A 28 5.64 -6.94 -5.34
C ARG A 28 6.31 -6.59 -4.01
N LEU A 29 7.59 -6.22 -4.03
CA LEU A 29 8.31 -5.84 -2.81
C LEU A 29 7.73 -4.60 -2.13
N LEU A 30 7.23 -3.64 -2.91
CA LEU A 30 6.57 -2.44 -2.38
C LEU A 30 5.21 -2.77 -1.75
N PHE A 31 4.49 -3.72 -2.32
CA PHE A 31 3.23 -4.21 -1.74
C PHE A 31 3.48 -4.90 -0.39
N ASP A 32 4.43 -5.83 -0.32
CA ASP A 32 4.80 -6.51 0.93
C ASP A 32 5.23 -5.52 2.03
N ALA A 33 5.98 -4.48 1.64
CA ALA A 33 6.40 -3.41 2.54
C ALA A 33 5.20 -2.58 3.07
N LEU A 34 4.18 -2.34 2.24
CA LEU A 34 2.95 -1.66 2.64
C LEU A 34 2.16 -2.51 3.64
N GLU A 35 2.02 -3.81 3.38
CA GLU A 35 1.36 -4.75 4.29
C GLU A 35 2.08 -4.81 5.65
N MET A 36 3.41 -4.86 5.65
CA MET A 36 4.21 -4.84 6.88
C MET A 36 4.00 -3.56 7.70
N GLN A 37 3.94 -2.40 7.03
CA GLN A 37 3.66 -1.13 7.69
C GLN A 37 2.26 -1.11 8.33
N LEU A 38 1.24 -1.62 7.63
CA LEU A 38 -0.13 -1.65 8.12
C LEU A 38 -0.34 -2.67 9.24
N THR A 39 0.38 -3.79 9.21
CA THR A 39 0.31 -4.84 10.25
C THR A 39 1.12 -4.50 11.51
N SER A 40 2.23 -3.78 11.37
CA SER A 40 3.02 -3.21 12.50
C SER A 40 2.20 -2.25 13.38
N ILE A 41 1.21 -1.56 12.78
CA ILE A 41 0.28 -0.67 13.49
C ILE A 41 -0.79 -1.47 14.28
N GLY A 42 -0.88 -2.79 14.10
CA GLY A 42 -1.84 -3.69 14.76
C GLY A 42 -1.43 -4.22 16.16
N GLY A 43 -0.46 -3.58 16.83
CA GLY A 43 -0.09 -3.94 18.20
C GLY A 43 -1.04 -3.35 19.25
N SER A 44 -1.87 -4.20 19.87
CA SER A 44 -2.60 -4.00 21.15
C SER A 44 -3.54 -2.79 21.32
N LEU A 45 -3.87 -2.01 20.29
CA LEU A 45 -4.92 -0.99 20.39
C LEU A 45 -6.05 -1.26 19.39
N ALA A 46 -7.25 -1.36 19.97
CA ALA A 46 -8.51 -1.60 19.31
C ALA A 46 -8.64 -0.85 17.99
N ASP A 47 -9.02 -1.63 16.98
CA ASP A 47 -9.31 -1.25 15.62
C ASP A 47 -10.15 0.03 15.54
N LYS A 48 -9.54 1.12 15.10
CA LYS A 48 -10.24 2.31 14.59
C LYS A 48 -10.00 2.47 13.09
N ARG A 49 -9.91 1.37 12.33
CA ARG A 49 -9.99 1.42 10.85
C ARG A 49 -11.44 1.64 10.42
N LYS A 50 -11.99 2.79 10.80
CA LYS A 50 -13.13 3.35 10.11
C LYS A 50 -12.57 4.01 8.85
N GLU A 51 -12.57 3.26 7.76
CA GLU A 51 -12.50 3.74 6.38
C GLU A 51 -11.19 4.44 6.00
N MET A 52 -10.22 3.67 5.48
CA MET A 52 -9.16 4.20 4.60
C MET A 52 -9.47 3.76 3.16
N PRO A 53 -10.20 4.59 2.38
CA PRO A 53 -10.55 4.29 0.98
C PRO A 53 -9.35 3.91 0.12
N GLU A 54 -8.19 4.52 0.40
CA GLU A 54 -6.95 4.34 -0.35
C GLU A 54 -6.36 2.93 -0.19
N VAL A 55 -6.60 2.28 0.96
CA VAL A 55 -6.15 0.89 1.19
C VAL A 55 -7.06 -0.08 0.46
N ASN A 56 -8.37 0.17 0.45
CA ASN A 56 -9.32 -0.66 -0.30
C ASN A 56 -9.06 -0.56 -1.81
N GLU A 57 -8.77 0.64 -2.34
CA GLU A 57 -8.42 0.84 -3.74
C GLU A 57 -7.13 0.09 -4.14
N ALA A 58 -6.11 0.11 -3.28
CA ALA A 58 -4.87 -0.62 -3.52
C ALA A 58 -5.10 -2.15 -3.54
N TYR A 59 -5.94 -2.67 -2.64
CA TYR A 59 -6.31 -4.08 -2.59
C TYR A 59 -7.04 -4.54 -3.86
N GLU A 60 -8.03 -3.76 -4.30
CA GLU A 60 -8.81 -4.04 -5.51
C GLU A 60 -7.94 -4.03 -6.78
N LEU A 61 -7.01 -3.09 -6.87
CA LEU A 61 -6.11 -2.96 -8.00
C LEU A 61 -5.14 -4.15 -8.08
N HIS A 62 -4.60 -4.57 -6.94
CA HIS A 62 -3.73 -5.74 -6.85
C HIS A 62 -4.46 -7.04 -7.24
N HIS A 63 -5.69 -7.24 -6.76
CA HIS A 63 -6.48 -8.43 -7.07
C HIS A 63 -6.83 -8.53 -8.57
N LYS A 64 -7.16 -7.42 -9.22
CA LYS A 64 -7.43 -7.38 -10.68
C LYS A 64 -6.20 -7.63 -11.54
N PHE A 65 -5.01 -7.30 -11.04
CA PHE A 65 -3.76 -7.55 -11.74
C PHE A 65 -3.39 -9.04 -11.72
N LEU A 66 -3.66 -9.75 -10.62
CA LEU A 66 -3.34 -11.17 -10.49
C LEU A 66 -4.29 -12.13 -11.23
N GLN A 67 -5.44 -11.64 -11.72
CA GLN A 67 -6.44 -12.44 -12.45
C GLN A 67 -6.41 -12.25 -13.97
N GLN A 68 -5.45 -11.49 -14.50
CA GLN A 68 -5.18 -11.33 -15.94
C GLN A 68 -3.93 -12.10 -16.33
#